data_AF-A0A7L3M5Y9-F1
#
_entry.id   AF-A0A7L3M5Y9-F1
#
_cell.length_a   1.000
_cell.length_b   1.000
_cell.length_c   1.000
_cell.angle_alpha   90.00
_cell.angle_beta   90.00
_cell.angle_gamma   90.00
#
_symmetry.space_group_name_H-M   'P 1'
#
loop_
_entity.id
_entity.type
_entity.pdbx_description
1 polymer ?
#
loop_
_entity_poly.entity_id
_entity_poly.type
_entity_poly.pdbx_seq_one_letter_code
_entity_poly.pdbx_strand_id
1 'polypeptide(L)' 'NEELFDLLNPTPDVGERLQMFDDPRNKRGVIIKGLEEVTVHNKNQVYQILERGAAKRTTAATYMNAYS' A
#
# COMPACT_ATOMS: atom_id res chain seq x y z
N ASN A 1 0.86 15.59 4.72
CA ASN A 1 0.61 14.45 5.63
C ASN A 1 1.67 13.40 5.43
N GLU A 2 2.46 13.09 6.46
CA GLU A 2 3.52 12.06 6.45
C GLU A 2 2.92 10.69 6.82
N GLU A 3 2.01 10.17 5.99
CA GLU A 3 1.26 8.93 6.25
C GLU A 3 1.51 7.91 5.14
N LEU A 4 1.59 6.63 5.50
CA LEU A 4 1.81 5.50 4.58
C LEU A 4 0.51 4.72 4.39
N PHE A 5 0.24 4.31 3.15
CA PHE A 5 -0.96 3.57 2.76
C PHE A 5 -0.61 2.41 1.83
N ASP A 6 -1.30 1.29 2.01
CA ASP A 6 -1.17 0.12 1.13
C ASP A 6 -2.23 0.14 0.01
N LEU A 7 -1.76 0.30 -1.23
CA LEU A 7 -2.61 0.30 -2.43
C LEU A 7 -2.91 -1.10 -2.96
N LEU A 8 -2.19 -2.12 -2.50
CA LEU A 8 -2.36 -3.50 -2.91
C LEU A 8 -3.09 -4.34 -1.87
N ASN A 9 -3.27 -3.84 -0.65
CA ASN A 9 -4.11 -4.51 0.35
C ASN A 9 -5.49 -4.84 -0.27
N PRO A 10 -5.93 -6.12 -0.24
CA PRO A 10 -7.21 -6.55 -0.82
C PRO A 10 -8.44 -5.91 -0.17
N THR A 11 -8.30 -5.29 1.00
CA THR A 11 -9.40 -4.57 1.63
C THR A 11 -9.72 -3.29 0.83
N PRO A 12 -11.02 -2.99 0.61
CA PRO A 12 -11.43 -1.78 -0.08
C PRO A 12 -11.24 -0.51 0.78
N ASP A 13 -10.98 -0.68 2.08
CA ASP A 13 -10.72 0.43 2.97
C ASP A 13 -9.36 1.08 2.66
N VAL A 14 -9.39 2.39 2.49
CA VAL A 14 -8.24 3.26 2.19
C VAL A 14 -7.77 4.03 3.43
N GLY A 15 -8.47 3.88 4.56
CA GLY A 15 -8.20 4.62 5.79
C GLY A 15 -7.14 4.01 6.71
N GLU A 16 -6.72 2.76 6.47
CA GLU A 16 -5.73 2.10 7.34
C GLU A 16 -4.33 2.63 7.06
N ARG A 17 -3.74 3.28 8.07
CA ARG A 17 -2.38 3.83 8.01
C ARG A 17 -1.37 2.75 8.39
N LEU A 18 -0.33 2.63 7.58
CA LEU A 18 0.77 1.71 7.86
C LEU A 18 1.72 2.29 8.91
N GLN A 19 2.28 1.41 9.74
CA GLN A 19 3.27 1.77 10.75
C GLN A 19 4.67 1.34 10.28
N MET A 20 5.66 2.22 10.43
CA MET A 20 7.06 1.96 10.10
C MET A 20 7.89 1.78 11.36
N PHE A 21 8.79 0.80 11.35
CA PHE A 21 9.73 0.47 12.42
C PHE A 21 11.13 0.27 11.84
N ASP A 22 12.17 0.46 12.64
CA ASP A 22 13.53 0.03 12.26
C ASP A 22 13.62 -1.51 12.22
N ASP A 23 14.37 -2.07 11.26
CA ASP A 23 14.61 -3.51 11.22
C ASP A 23 15.74 -3.88 12.21
N PRO A 24 15.47 -4.66 13.29
CA PRO A 24 16.50 -5.05 14.26
C PRO A 24 17.60 -5.92 13.65
N ARG A 25 17.37 -6.53 12.47
CA ARG A 25 18.33 -7.40 11.78
C ARG A 25 19.12 -6.67 10.69
N ASN A 26 18.69 -5.48 10.29
CA ASN A 26 19.32 -4.68 9.24
C ASN A 26 19.31 -3.20 9.64
N LYS A 27 20.47 -2.68 10.08
CA LYS A 27 20.63 -1.29 10.55
C LYS A 27 20.30 -0.21 9.52
N ARG A 28 20.12 -0.56 8.24
CA ARG A 28 19.70 0.36 7.17
C ARG A 28 18.31 0.03 6.62
N GLY A 29 17.64 -0.97 7.17
CA GLY A 29 16.33 -1.45 6.76
C GLY A 29 15.22 -0.95 7.68
N VAL A 30 14.00 -0.94 7.15
CA VAL A 30 12.77 -0.66 7.90
C VAL A 30 11.78 -1.80 7.69
N ILE A 31 10.90 -1.99 8.66
CA ILE A 31 9.77 -2.91 8.59
C ILE A 31 8.50 -2.07 8.56
N ILE A 32 7.68 -2.28 7.53
CA ILE A 32 6.36 -1.66 7.43
C ILE A 32 5.33 -2.70 7.87
N LYS A 33 4.73 -2.50 9.03
CA LYS A 33 3.74 -3.42 9.59
C LYS A 33 2.43 -3.30 8.80
N GLY A 34 1.93 -4.45 8.35
CA GLY A 34 0.66 -4.54 7.60
C GLY A 34 0.77 -4.22 6.11
N LEU A 35 1.99 -4.05 5.58
CA LEU A 35 2.20 -3.94 4.13
C LEU A 35 2.02 -5.30 3.46
N GLU A 36 1.15 -5.37 2.47
CA GLU A 36 0.86 -6.56 1.68
C GLU A 36 1.97 -6.84 0.66
N GLU A 37 2.52 -8.06 0.70
CA GLU A 37 3.44 -8.57 -0.31
C GLU A 37 2.72 -9.53 -1.26
N VAL A 38 2.37 -9.04 -2.46
CA VAL A 38 1.69 -9.87 -3.46
C VAL A 38 2.72 -10.64 -4.29
N THR A 39 2.74 -11.97 -4.17
CA THR A 39 3.55 -12.82 -5.03
C THR A 39 2.97 -12.86 -6.45
N VAL A 40 3.82 -12.59 -7.45
CA VAL A 40 3.45 -12.66 -8.86
C VAL A 40 3.84 -14.03 -9.42
N HIS A 41 2.85 -14.86 -9.74
CA HIS A 41 3.09 -16.22 -10.25
C HIS A 41 3.23 -16.29 -11.76
N ASN A 42 2.76 -15.26 -12.48
CA ASN A 42 2.93 -15.17 -13.93
C ASN A 42 2.82 -13.71 -14.42
N LYS A 43 3.31 -13.45 -15.63
CA LYS A 43 3.34 -12.11 -16.24
C LYS A 43 1.96 -11.44 -16.30
N ASN A 44 0.90 -12.20 -16.52
CA ASN A 44 -0.44 -11.64 -16.72
C ASN A 44 -1.04 -11.11 -15.41
N GLN A 45 -0.68 -11.68 -14.26
CA GLN A 45 -1.16 -11.22 -12.95
C GLN A 45 -0.72 -9.78 -12.63
N VAL A 46 0.43 -9.34 -13.14
CA VAL A 46 0.93 -7.98 -12.90
C VAL A 46 -0.07 -6.92 -13.34
N TYR A 47 -0.73 -7.12 -14.49
CA TYR A 47 -1.70 -6.15 -15.00
C TYR A 47 -2.89 -5.99 -14.03
N GLN A 48 -3.44 -7.09 -13.53
CA GLN A 48 -4.57 -7.07 -12.60
C GLN A 48 -4.18 -6.46 -11.24
N ILE A 49 -2.98 -6.78 -10.74
CA ILE A 49 -2.46 -6.23 -9.48
C ILE A 49 -2.31 -4.71 -9.58
N LEU A 50 -1.71 -4.23 -10.68
CA LEU A 50 -1.50 -2.81 -10.91
C LEU A 50 -2.81 -2.06 -11.18
N GLU A 51 -3.76 -2.68 -11.90
CA GLU A 51 -5.10 -2.10 -12.13
C GLU A 51 -5.85 -1.89 -10.81
N ARG A 52 -5.84 -2.91 -9.92
CA ARG A 52 -6.41 -2.79 -8.57
C ARG A 52 -5.75 -1.65 -7.78
N GLY A 53 -4.42 -1.58 -7.79
CA GLY A 53 -3.68 -0.51 -7.11
C GLY A 53 -3.99 0.87 -7.66
N ALA A 54 -4.16 1.00 -8.98
CA ALA A 54 -4.55 2.25 -9.62
C ALA A 54 -5.96 2.67 -9.22
N ALA A 55 -6.93 1.74 -9.17
CA ALA A 55 -8.29 2.02 -8.70
C ALA A 55 -8.30 2.52 -7.25
N LYS A 56 -7.58 1.83 -6.35
CA LYS A 56 -7.48 2.22 -4.93
C LYS A 56 -6.82 3.60 -4.76
N ARG A 57 -5.81 3.92 -5.57
CA ARG A 57 -5.18 5.25 -5.59
C ARG A 57 -6.16 6.35 -6.00
N THR A 58 -7.01 6.11 -7.01
CA THR A 58 -8.04 7.07 -7.42
C THR A 58 -9.01 7.35 -6.29
N THR A 59 -9.51 6.31 -5.62
CA THR A 59 -10.39 6.45 -4.44
C THR A 59 -9.72 7.23 -3.32
N ALA A 60 -8.47 6.90 -2.98
CA ALA A 60 -7.71 7.60 -1.94
C ALA A 60 -7.55 9.10 -2.24
N ALA A 61 -7.22 9.45 -3.49
CA ALA A 61 -7.06 10.84 -3.90
C ALA A 61 -8.34 11.67 -3.69
N THR A 62 -9.52 11.11 -4.02
CA THR A 62 -10.80 11.78 -3.78
C THR A 62 -11.05 12.02 -2.29
N TYR A 63 -10.77 11.04 -1.44
CA TYR A 63 -10.92 11.21 0.02
C TYR A 63 -9.92 12.21 0.61
N MET A 64 -8.66 12.18 0.17
CA MET A 64 -7.62 13.08 0.69
C MET A 64 -7.81 14.54 0.25
N ASN A 65 -8.33 14.76 -0.95
CA ASN A 65 -8.67 16.10 -1.44
C ASN A 65 -9.77 16.78 -0.60
N ALA A 66 -10.62 16.00 0.09
CA ALA A 66 -11.62 16.54 1.01
C ALA A 66 -11.04 16.90 2.40
N TYR A 67 -9.82 16.42 2.70
CA TYR A 67 -9.11 16.63 3.96
C TYR A 67 -7.92 17.62 3.81
N SER A 68 -7.81 18.31 2.67
CA SER A 68 -6.78 19.32 2.39
C SER A 68 -7.24 20.74 2.72
#